data_AF-A0A9X3V7K8-F1
#
_entry.id   AF-A0A9X3V7K8-F1
#
_cell.length_a   1.000
_cell.length_b   1.000
_cell.length_c   1.000
_cell.angle_alpha   90.00
_cell.angle_beta   90.00
_cell.angle_gamma   90.00
#
_symmetry.space_group_name_H-M   'P 1'
#
loop_
_entity.id
_entity.type
_entity.pdbx_description
1 polymer ?
#
loop_
_entity_poly.entity_id
_entity_poly.type
_entity_poly.pdbx_seq_one_letter_code
_entity_poly.pdbx_strand_id
1 'polypeptide(L)'
;MGAEEVYRQNDARLRPYVMARAIDGRVVDGEDLARLRQANLTVDAIRQSLPMGRGNAAADVERTAGESSRSTEAGINMASHLERDAHWNVTLARAAGALLARAANCDGRAALSVMAHTPHVQPGEALYQVTSSKIGHVWAEWRREGNPRLDFALVMDAWMEGPAVFASDGQLSEQPGLTNSYFNFSHVSGLAARAQMDALLSNAGDALQARFMQERLAIPPDFRTAPRLTYSAMSVISRGFELRVQKKLARTVVAPKASRVGVPPKALAAPRSQQMARREVLNDVLAVGVARTMTPGLGIKAAQGEAPELLHAAGHRLRDKGP
;
A
#
# COMPACT_ATOMS: atom_id res chain seq x y z
N MET A 1 -9.66 13.93 -14.78
CA MET A 1 -8.20 13.86 -14.54
C MET A 1 -7.60 13.01 -15.67
N GLY A 2 -6.57 13.48 -16.38
CA GLY A 2 -5.94 12.68 -17.45
C GLY A 2 -5.09 11.54 -16.90
N ALA A 3 -4.86 10.48 -17.68
CA ALA A 3 -4.05 9.34 -17.26
C ALA A 3 -2.65 9.74 -16.78
N GLU A 4 -2.02 10.70 -17.46
CA GLU A 4 -0.69 11.22 -17.11
C GLU A 4 -0.64 11.86 -15.71
N GLU A 5 -1.68 12.58 -15.32
CA GLU A 5 -1.80 13.18 -13.99
C GLU A 5 -1.89 12.10 -12.89
N VAL A 6 -2.65 11.04 -13.16
CA VAL A 6 -2.79 9.90 -12.23
C VAL A 6 -1.43 9.24 -12.00
N TYR A 7 -0.67 8.98 -13.07
CA TYR A 7 0.68 8.41 -12.95
C TYR A 7 1.65 9.34 -12.22
N ARG A 8 1.58 10.65 -12.46
CA ARG A 8 2.44 11.63 -11.77
C ARG A 8 2.17 11.69 -10.27
N GLN A 9 0.90 11.68 -9.87
CA GLN A 9 0.50 11.65 -8.46
C GLN A 9 0.89 10.32 -7.79
N ASN A 10 0.73 9.21 -8.51
CA ASN A 10 1.16 7.89 -8.06
C ASN A 10 2.67 7.86 -7.76
N ASP A 11 3.48 8.38 -8.69
CA ASP A 11 4.93 8.45 -8.52
C ASP A 11 5.36 9.41 -7.41
N ALA A 12 4.67 10.55 -7.24
CA ALA A 12 4.93 11.47 -6.14
C ALA A 12 4.75 10.80 -4.77
N ARG A 13 3.73 9.94 -4.61
CA ARG A 13 3.48 9.18 -3.37
C ARG A 13 4.49 8.04 -3.16
N LEU A 14 4.98 7.41 -4.23
CA LEU A 14 5.93 6.30 -4.15
C LEU A 14 7.38 6.75 -3.96
N ARG A 15 7.74 7.94 -4.45
CA ARG A 15 9.10 8.49 -4.44
C ARG A 15 9.83 8.37 -3.09
N PRO A 16 9.25 8.77 -1.95
CA PRO A 16 9.92 8.63 -0.65
C PRO A 16 10.24 7.19 -0.30
N TYR A 17 9.34 6.24 -0.63
CA TYR A 17 9.54 4.82 -0.38
C TYR A 17 10.64 4.21 -1.27
N VAL A 18 10.64 4.55 -2.57
CA VAL A 18 11.69 4.11 -3.50
C VAL A 18 13.05 4.67 -3.10
N MET A 19 13.09 5.94 -2.66
CA MET A 19 14.31 6.54 -2.13
C MET A 19 14.79 5.85 -0.84
N ALA A 20 13.88 5.55 0.09
CA ALA A 20 14.19 4.83 1.32
C ALA A 20 14.79 3.44 1.03
N ARG A 21 14.22 2.71 0.08
CA ARG A 21 14.73 1.42 -0.41
C ARG A 21 16.14 1.55 -0.99
N ALA A 22 16.39 2.58 -1.80
CA ALA A 22 17.70 2.86 -2.37
C ALA A 22 18.73 3.19 -1.28
N ILE A 23 18.39 4.02 -0.28
CA ILE A 23 19.26 4.32 0.88
C ILE A 23 19.61 3.04 1.62
N ASP A 24 18.64 2.13 1.72
CA ASP A 24 18.81 0.84 2.35
C ASP A 24 19.62 -0.15 1.49
N GLY A 25 20.01 0.22 0.27
CA GLY A 25 20.81 -0.60 -0.64
C GLY A 25 20.01 -1.65 -1.40
N ARG A 26 18.68 -1.48 -1.46
CA ARG A 26 17.74 -2.35 -2.19
C ARG A 26 17.03 -1.52 -3.26
N VAL A 27 17.79 -1.09 -4.27
CA VAL A 27 17.28 -0.26 -5.39
C VAL A 27 16.06 -0.95 -6.03
N VAL A 28 15.09 -0.13 -6.46
CA VAL A 28 13.85 -0.59 -7.12
C VAL A 28 13.82 0.05 -8.51
N ASP A 29 13.98 -0.76 -9.54
CA ASP A 29 13.98 -0.35 -10.95
C ASP A 29 13.29 -1.43 -11.82
N GLY A 30 13.26 -1.20 -13.14
CA GLY A 30 12.77 -2.17 -14.11
C GLY A 30 11.37 -2.71 -13.81
N GLU A 31 11.24 -4.04 -13.85
CA GLU A 31 9.99 -4.76 -13.60
C GLU A 31 9.47 -4.54 -12.18
N ASP A 32 10.34 -4.56 -11.17
CA ASP A 32 9.94 -4.37 -9.77
C ASP A 32 9.32 -2.99 -9.54
N LEU A 33 9.88 -1.94 -10.17
CA LEU A 33 9.30 -0.61 -10.11
C LEU A 33 7.95 -0.53 -10.85
N ALA A 34 7.82 -1.19 -12.00
CA ALA A 34 6.56 -1.25 -12.74
C ALA A 34 5.46 -1.95 -11.92
N ARG A 35 5.79 -3.08 -11.29
CA ARG A 35 4.89 -3.81 -10.39
C ARG A 35 4.49 -2.95 -9.18
N LEU A 36 5.45 -2.30 -8.53
CA LEU A 36 5.19 -1.41 -7.40
C LEU A 36 4.27 -0.24 -7.77
N ARG A 37 4.48 0.38 -8.94
CA ARG A 37 3.60 1.44 -9.48
C ARG A 37 2.18 0.94 -9.66
N GLN A 38 2.01 -0.25 -10.25
CA GLN A 38 0.69 -0.83 -10.49
C GLN A 38 -0.04 -1.16 -9.18
N ALA A 39 0.67 -1.72 -8.20
CA ALA A 39 0.13 -1.97 -6.87
C ALA A 39 -0.32 -0.67 -6.18
N ASN A 40 0.48 0.40 -6.30
CA ASN A 40 0.12 1.69 -5.70
C ASN A 40 -1.09 2.34 -6.38
N LEU A 41 -1.22 2.21 -7.71
CA LEU A 41 -2.41 2.67 -8.43
C LEU A 41 -3.67 1.98 -7.93
N THR A 42 -3.61 0.68 -7.63
CA THR A 42 -4.73 -0.04 -7.03
C THR A 42 -5.06 0.52 -5.64
N VAL A 43 -4.06 0.68 -4.76
CA VAL A 43 -4.27 1.26 -3.43
C VAL A 43 -4.97 2.61 -3.51
N ASP A 44 -4.49 3.50 -4.39
CA ASP A 44 -5.07 4.82 -4.58
C ASP A 44 -6.49 4.75 -5.15
N ALA A 45 -6.72 3.89 -6.15
CA ALA A 45 -8.05 3.69 -6.73
C ALA A 45 -9.07 3.21 -5.69
N ILE A 46 -8.67 2.31 -4.77
CA ILE A 46 -9.55 1.84 -3.70
C ILE A 46 -9.84 2.95 -2.68
N ARG A 47 -8.84 3.75 -2.32
CA ARG A 47 -9.08 4.90 -1.42
C ARG A 47 -10.04 5.91 -2.04
N GLN A 48 -9.92 6.17 -3.34
CA GLN A 48 -10.80 7.08 -4.08
C GLN A 48 -12.22 6.54 -4.25
N SER A 49 -12.39 5.23 -4.44
CA SER A 49 -13.71 4.62 -4.59
C SER A 49 -14.51 4.54 -3.28
N LEU A 50 -13.84 4.72 -2.13
CA LEU A 50 -14.43 4.61 -0.79
C LEU A 50 -14.37 5.95 0.01
N PRO A 51 -15.04 7.03 -0.46
CA PRO A 51 -14.93 8.38 0.11
C PRO A 51 -15.50 8.52 1.53
N MET A 52 -16.39 7.61 1.96
CA MET A 52 -16.88 7.61 3.34
C MET A 52 -15.81 7.10 4.31
N GLY A 53 -14.71 6.54 3.82
CA GLY A 53 -13.54 6.22 4.62
C GLY A 53 -13.48 4.77 5.09
N ARG A 54 -12.71 4.53 6.14
CA ARG A 54 -12.28 3.19 6.56
C ARG A 54 -13.22 2.47 7.51
N GLY A 55 -14.36 3.06 7.86
CA GLY A 55 -15.36 2.47 8.74
C GLY A 55 -15.00 2.47 10.22
N ASN A 56 -13.76 2.16 10.54
CA ASN A 56 -13.27 2.02 11.90
C ASN A 56 -11.93 2.74 12.14
N ALA A 57 -11.55 3.66 11.28
CA ALA A 57 -10.46 4.60 11.56
C ALA A 57 -11.02 5.84 12.26
N ALA A 58 -10.47 6.19 13.42
CA ALA A 58 -10.95 7.29 14.26
C ALA A 58 -11.11 8.60 13.49
N ALA A 59 -10.13 8.96 12.66
CA ALA A 59 -10.16 10.17 11.84
C ALA A 59 -11.31 10.19 10.82
N ASP A 60 -11.66 9.04 10.22
CA ASP A 60 -12.78 8.95 9.29
C ASP A 60 -14.12 9.01 10.02
N VAL A 61 -14.22 8.35 11.18
CA VAL A 61 -15.39 8.40 12.05
C VAL A 61 -15.66 9.83 12.49
N GLU A 62 -14.64 10.57 12.90
CA GLU A 62 -14.76 11.98 13.28
C GLU A 62 -15.16 12.86 12.08
N ARG A 63 -14.41 12.79 10.96
CA ARG A 63 -14.64 13.57 9.75
C ARG A 63 -16.05 13.42 9.17
N THR A 64 -16.65 12.24 9.32
CA THR A 64 -17.97 11.92 8.76
C THR A 64 -19.09 11.94 9.81
N ALA A 65 -18.82 12.41 11.03
CA ALA A 65 -19.74 12.31 12.16
C ALA A 65 -20.35 10.90 12.29
N GLY A 66 -19.51 9.87 12.10
CA GLY A 66 -19.81 8.44 12.21
C GLY A 66 -20.49 7.77 11.03
N GLU A 67 -20.79 8.50 9.96
CA GLU A 67 -21.35 7.88 8.75
C GLU A 67 -20.38 6.84 8.14
N SER A 68 -19.06 7.00 8.32
CA SER A 68 -18.08 5.97 7.94
C SER A 68 -18.38 4.61 8.57
N SER A 69 -18.61 4.58 9.88
CA SER A 69 -18.93 3.36 10.63
C SER A 69 -20.25 2.79 10.21
N ARG A 70 -21.29 3.62 10.16
CA ARG A 70 -22.65 3.21 9.80
C ARG A 70 -22.72 2.62 8.39
N SER A 71 -22.09 3.29 7.41
CA SER A 71 -22.09 2.80 6.03
C SER A 71 -21.28 1.51 5.89
N THR A 72 -20.14 1.40 6.59
CA THR A 72 -19.34 0.17 6.61
C THR A 72 -20.12 -1.00 7.19
N GLU A 73 -20.83 -0.79 8.31
CA GLU A 73 -21.67 -1.82 8.93
C GLU A 73 -22.80 -2.27 7.99
N ALA A 74 -23.47 -1.33 7.30
CA ALA A 74 -24.45 -1.66 6.26
C ALA A 74 -23.84 -2.48 5.12
N GLY A 75 -22.61 -2.13 4.70
CA GLY A 75 -21.86 -2.89 3.69
C GLY A 75 -21.50 -4.30 4.14
N ILE A 76 -21.18 -4.50 5.43
CA ILE A 76 -20.91 -5.82 6.02
C ILE A 76 -22.18 -6.67 6.08
N ASN A 77 -23.32 -6.08 6.46
CA ASN A 77 -24.61 -6.78 6.45
C ASN A 77 -25.00 -7.18 5.02
N MET A 78 -24.81 -6.26 4.06
CA MET A 78 -25.05 -6.56 2.65
C MET A 78 -24.14 -7.68 2.14
N ALA A 79 -22.85 -7.65 2.46
CA ALA A 79 -21.92 -8.73 2.11
C ALA A 79 -22.35 -10.07 2.73
N SER A 80 -22.79 -10.06 3.98
CA SER A 80 -23.28 -11.27 4.67
C SER A 80 -24.53 -11.85 4.00
N HIS A 81 -25.46 -11.00 3.54
CA HIS A 81 -26.64 -11.41 2.78
C HIS A 81 -26.23 -12.02 1.42
N LEU A 82 -25.32 -11.38 0.69
CA LEU A 82 -24.81 -11.89 -0.59
C LEU A 82 -24.11 -13.24 -0.43
N GLU A 83 -23.34 -13.42 0.63
CA GLU A 83 -22.65 -14.68 0.92
C GLU A 83 -23.64 -15.79 1.29
N ARG A 84 -24.56 -15.53 2.23
CA ARG A 84 -25.42 -16.57 2.80
C ARG A 84 -26.61 -16.92 1.90
N ASP A 85 -27.28 -15.90 1.38
CA ASP A 85 -28.60 -16.06 0.74
C ASP A 85 -28.47 -16.10 -0.79
N ALA A 86 -27.49 -15.39 -1.35
CA ALA A 86 -27.19 -15.42 -2.78
C ALA A 86 -26.01 -16.34 -3.14
N HIS A 87 -25.36 -16.96 -2.15
CA HIS A 87 -24.23 -17.88 -2.31
C HIS A 87 -23.03 -17.30 -3.08
N TRP A 88 -22.80 -15.98 -2.94
CA TRP A 88 -21.63 -15.35 -3.53
C TRP A 88 -20.35 -15.81 -2.81
N ASN A 89 -19.25 -15.90 -3.55
CA ASN A 89 -17.94 -16.04 -2.93
C ASN A 89 -17.72 -14.88 -1.94
N VAL A 90 -17.26 -15.20 -0.73
CA VAL A 90 -17.07 -14.23 0.37
C VAL A 90 -16.21 -13.02 -0.02
N THR A 91 -15.20 -13.20 -0.87
CA THR A 91 -14.37 -12.09 -1.35
C THR A 91 -15.17 -11.16 -2.26
N LEU A 92 -15.99 -11.70 -3.16
CA LEU A 92 -16.85 -10.91 -4.04
C LEU A 92 -17.93 -10.18 -3.26
N ALA A 93 -18.57 -10.87 -2.31
CA ALA A 93 -19.58 -10.29 -1.44
C ALA A 93 -19.02 -9.10 -0.64
N ARG A 94 -17.82 -9.24 -0.05
CA ARG A 94 -17.14 -8.16 0.68
C ARG A 94 -16.75 -6.99 -0.22
N ALA A 95 -16.20 -7.27 -1.41
CA ALA A 95 -15.85 -6.24 -2.38
C ALA A 95 -17.09 -5.46 -2.85
N ALA A 96 -18.19 -6.15 -3.15
CA ALA A 96 -19.46 -5.53 -3.53
C ALA A 96 -20.06 -4.70 -2.38
N GLY A 97 -20.10 -5.24 -1.16
CA GLY A 97 -20.55 -4.51 0.03
C GLY A 97 -19.75 -3.23 0.27
N ALA A 98 -18.43 -3.27 0.08
CA ALA A 98 -17.57 -2.09 0.18
C ALA A 98 -17.92 -1.02 -0.87
N LEU A 99 -18.14 -1.41 -2.12
CA LEU A 99 -18.51 -0.49 -3.21
C LEU A 99 -19.87 0.17 -2.97
N LEU A 100 -20.88 -0.62 -2.59
CA LEU A 100 -22.23 -0.11 -2.28
C LEU A 100 -22.20 0.86 -1.08
N ALA A 101 -21.44 0.52 -0.05
CA ALA A 101 -21.25 1.36 1.13
C ALA A 101 -20.41 2.60 0.88
N ARG A 102 -19.59 2.61 -0.19
CA ARG A 102 -18.55 3.63 -0.41
C ARG A 102 -17.63 3.80 0.82
N ALA A 103 -17.55 2.76 1.63
CA ALA A 103 -16.88 2.65 2.92
C ALA A 103 -16.53 1.18 3.17
N ALA A 104 -15.40 0.89 3.81
CA ALA A 104 -15.09 -0.46 4.28
C ALA A 104 -13.95 -0.46 5.30
N ASN A 105 -13.99 -1.43 6.20
CA ASN A 105 -12.87 -1.80 7.07
C ASN A 105 -11.79 -2.59 6.29
N CYS A 106 -10.81 -3.13 7.03
CA CYS A 106 -9.67 -3.84 6.43
C CYS A 106 -10.08 -5.03 5.53
N ASP A 107 -11.03 -5.87 5.94
CA ASP A 107 -11.52 -7.00 5.14
C ASP A 107 -12.12 -6.57 3.80
N GLY A 108 -13.05 -5.60 3.83
CA GLY A 108 -13.71 -5.13 2.61
C GLY A 108 -12.74 -4.45 1.65
N ARG A 109 -11.78 -3.67 2.20
CA ARG A 109 -10.72 -3.03 1.40
C ARG A 109 -9.75 -4.03 0.80
N ALA A 110 -9.35 -5.06 1.56
CA ALA A 110 -8.49 -6.12 1.05
C ALA A 110 -9.17 -6.90 -0.08
N ALA A 111 -10.43 -7.31 0.12
CA ALA A 111 -11.22 -7.99 -0.90
C ALA A 111 -11.36 -7.14 -2.18
N LEU A 112 -11.66 -5.84 -2.02
CA LEU A 112 -11.78 -4.94 -3.14
C LEU A 112 -10.43 -4.69 -3.85
N SER A 113 -9.32 -4.60 -3.12
CA SER A 113 -7.97 -4.53 -3.70
C SER A 113 -7.65 -5.76 -4.54
N VAL A 114 -8.01 -6.96 -4.08
CA VAL A 114 -7.83 -8.19 -4.89
C VAL A 114 -8.60 -8.07 -6.20
N MET A 115 -9.90 -7.77 -6.15
CA MET A 115 -10.73 -7.69 -7.36
C MET A 115 -10.33 -6.56 -8.30
N ALA A 116 -9.88 -5.43 -7.76
CA ALA A 116 -9.41 -4.30 -8.56
C ALA A 116 -8.05 -4.57 -9.20
N HIS A 117 -7.17 -5.36 -8.57
CA HIS A 117 -5.85 -5.65 -9.10
C HIS A 117 -5.81 -6.83 -10.08
N THR A 118 -6.83 -7.71 -10.06
CA THR A 118 -6.92 -8.90 -10.91
C THR A 118 -6.51 -8.69 -12.37
N PRO A 119 -6.94 -7.62 -13.08
CA PRO A 119 -6.56 -7.43 -14.49
C PRO A 119 -5.06 -7.26 -14.74
N HIS A 120 -4.27 -7.01 -13.68
CA HIS A 120 -2.84 -6.73 -13.78
C HIS A 120 -1.95 -7.93 -13.47
N VAL A 121 -2.47 -8.97 -12.80
CA VAL A 121 -1.67 -10.14 -12.45
C VAL A 121 -1.39 -10.96 -13.72
N GLN A 122 -0.19 -11.50 -13.84
CA GLN A 122 0.24 -12.31 -14.98
C GLN A 122 0.17 -13.82 -14.67
N PRO A 123 0.26 -14.70 -15.67
CA PRO A 123 0.46 -16.13 -15.44
C PRO A 123 1.65 -16.40 -14.51
N GLY A 124 1.46 -17.27 -13.51
CA GLY A 124 2.46 -17.55 -12.47
C GLY A 124 2.49 -16.51 -11.33
N GLU A 125 1.54 -15.59 -11.30
CA GLU A 125 1.29 -14.69 -10.18
C GLU A 125 -0.10 -14.91 -9.59
N ALA A 126 -0.25 -14.53 -8.32
CA ALA A 126 -1.50 -14.65 -7.60
C ALA A 126 -1.71 -13.53 -6.59
N LEU A 127 -2.98 -13.28 -6.29
CA LEU A 127 -3.43 -12.36 -5.25
C LEU A 127 -3.92 -13.13 -4.04
N TYR A 128 -3.59 -12.62 -2.87
CA TYR A 128 -3.95 -13.22 -1.59
C TYR A 128 -4.64 -12.18 -0.71
N GLN A 129 -5.65 -12.59 0.07
CA GLN A 129 -5.95 -11.87 1.30
C GLN A 129 -5.04 -12.42 2.40
N VAL A 130 -4.47 -11.52 3.19
CA VAL A 130 -3.47 -11.84 4.20
C VAL A 130 -3.89 -11.18 5.49
N THR A 131 -3.80 -11.93 6.59
CA THR A 131 -4.09 -11.44 7.93
C THR A 131 -2.87 -11.54 8.83
N SER A 132 -2.78 -10.65 9.82
CA SER A 132 -1.76 -10.72 10.87
C SER A 132 -2.30 -11.39 12.13
N SER A 133 -1.53 -12.29 12.73
CA SER A 133 -1.82 -12.83 14.07
C SER A 133 -1.51 -11.83 15.20
N LYS A 134 -0.79 -10.74 14.90
CA LYS A 134 -0.40 -9.72 15.89
C LYS A 134 -1.55 -8.76 16.20
N ILE A 135 -2.28 -8.36 15.16
CA ILE A 135 -3.45 -7.48 15.22
C ILE A 135 -4.40 -8.01 14.17
N GLY A 136 -5.67 -8.22 14.53
CA GLY A 136 -6.71 -8.62 13.58
C GLY A 136 -6.90 -7.56 12.49
N HIS A 137 -6.14 -7.70 11.42
CA HIS A 137 -6.05 -6.77 10.30
C HIS A 137 -5.77 -7.54 9.02
N VAL A 138 -6.42 -7.14 7.94
CA VAL A 138 -6.40 -7.83 6.65
C VAL A 138 -5.95 -6.89 5.55
N TRP A 139 -5.09 -7.36 4.66
CA TRP A 139 -4.67 -6.65 3.45
C TRP A 139 -4.60 -7.58 2.24
N ALA A 140 -4.41 -7.02 1.05
CA ALA A 140 -4.15 -7.78 -0.15
C ALA A 140 -2.65 -7.87 -0.43
N GLU A 141 -2.15 -9.02 -0.87
CA GLU A 141 -0.80 -9.16 -1.40
C GLU A 141 -0.79 -9.69 -2.82
N TRP A 142 0.09 -9.12 -3.65
CA TRP A 142 0.44 -9.63 -4.96
C TRP A 142 1.78 -10.35 -4.92
N ARG A 143 1.76 -11.64 -5.27
CA ARG A 143 2.92 -12.53 -5.14
C ARG A 143 3.14 -13.33 -6.43
N ARG A 144 4.33 -13.91 -6.56
CA ARG A 144 4.55 -15.05 -7.47
C ARG A 144 3.87 -16.28 -6.88
N GLU A 145 3.15 -17.01 -7.71
CA GLU A 145 2.43 -18.22 -7.31
C GLU A 145 3.42 -19.26 -6.78
N GLY A 146 3.08 -19.90 -5.64
CA GLY A 146 3.93 -20.90 -5.00
C GLY A 146 5.24 -20.37 -4.37
N ASN A 147 5.50 -19.05 -4.40
CA ASN A 147 6.71 -18.46 -3.80
C ASN A 147 6.38 -17.59 -2.58
N PRO A 148 6.67 -18.06 -1.36
CA PRO A 148 6.40 -17.30 -0.14
C PRO A 148 7.45 -16.22 0.18
N ARG A 149 8.44 -15.96 -0.71
CA ARG A 149 9.48 -14.96 -0.44
C ARG A 149 8.90 -13.54 -0.41
N LEU A 150 8.96 -12.91 0.75
CA LEU A 150 8.49 -11.53 0.99
C LEU A 150 9.12 -10.48 0.06
N ASP A 151 10.32 -10.73 -0.44
CA ASP A 151 11.05 -9.75 -1.27
C ASP A 151 10.40 -9.50 -2.64
N PHE A 152 9.50 -10.38 -3.09
CA PHE A 152 8.73 -10.21 -4.33
C PHE A 152 7.23 -9.97 -4.09
N ALA A 153 6.80 -10.06 -2.84
CA ALA A 153 5.42 -9.83 -2.43
C ALA A 153 5.18 -8.33 -2.24
N LEU A 154 4.15 -7.80 -2.89
CA LEU A 154 3.73 -6.42 -2.76
C LEU A 154 2.47 -6.34 -1.89
N VAL A 155 2.52 -5.55 -0.84
CA VAL A 155 1.40 -5.24 0.05
C VAL A 155 0.58 -4.11 -0.57
N MET A 156 -0.69 -4.39 -0.80
CA MET A 156 -1.71 -3.44 -1.23
C MET A 156 -2.71 -3.22 -0.09
N ASP A 157 -2.36 -2.36 0.84
CA ASP A 157 -3.19 -2.01 1.98
C ASP A 157 -3.84 -0.63 1.80
N ALA A 158 -5.11 -0.64 1.40
CA ALA A 158 -5.89 0.58 1.22
C ALA A 158 -6.54 1.09 2.52
N TRP A 159 -6.32 0.42 3.66
CA TRP A 159 -6.79 0.84 4.98
C TRP A 159 -5.69 1.55 5.78
N MET A 160 -4.45 1.02 5.76
CA MET A 160 -3.29 1.70 6.35
C MET A 160 -2.89 2.94 5.52
N GLU A 161 -2.13 3.86 6.12
CA GLU A 161 -1.55 5.03 5.46
C GLU A 161 -0.26 4.68 4.73
N GLY A 162 0.02 5.38 3.63
CA GLY A 162 1.23 5.22 2.83
C GLY A 162 1.01 4.49 1.50
N PRO A 163 2.06 4.28 0.70
CA PRO A 163 1.94 3.66 -0.61
C PRO A 163 1.87 2.12 -0.53
N ALA A 164 1.67 1.45 -1.66
CA ALA A 164 2.02 0.04 -1.77
C ALA A 164 3.53 -0.15 -1.46
N VAL A 165 3.88 -1.29 -0.84
CA VAL A 165 5.25 -1.58 -0.42
C VAL A 165 5.61 -3.05 -0.62
N PHE A 166 6.91 -3.36 -0.67
CA PHE A 166 7.37 -4.74 -0.52
C PHE A 166 7.02 -5.26 0.87
N ALA A 167 6.58 -6.51 0.95
CA ALA A 167 6.14 -7.12 2.20
C ALA A 167 7.25 -7.14 3.26
N SER A 168 8.53 -7.24 2.86
CA SER A 168 9.68 -7.16 3.77
C SER A 168 9.89 -5.79 4.43
N ASP A 169 9.15 -4.76 4.00
CA ASP A 169 9.19 -3.41 4.56
C ASP A 169 7.88 -2.98 5.24
N GLY A 170 6.88 -3.87 5.27
CA GLY A 170 5.55 -3.57 5.78
C GLY A 170 5.39 -3.80 7.29
N GLN A 171 4.66 -2.92 7.96
CA GLN A 171 4.45 -2.89 9.42
C GLN A 171 3.85 -4.20 9.98
N LEU A 172 3.01 -4.88 9.20
CA LEU A 172 2.35 -6.13 9.59
C LEU A 172 2.78 -7.34 8.74
N SER A 173 3.53 -7.11 7.66
CA SER A 173 3.95 -8.15 6.70
C SER A 173 5.43 -8.53 6.80
N GLU A 174 6.27 -7.75 7.49
CA GLU A 174 7.73 -8.00 7.54
C GLU A 174 8.13 -9.29 8.27
N GLN A 175 7.19 -9.92 9.00
CA GLN A 175 7.41 -11.14 9.78
C GLN A 175 6.52 -12.28 9.25
N PRO A 176 7.02 -13.16 8.36
CA PRO A 176 6.21 -14.21 7.73
C PRO A 176 5.47 -15.10 8.73
N GLY A 177 6.12 -15.45 9.85
CA GLY A 177 5.55 -16.31 10.89
C GLY A 177 4.36 -15.70 11.66
N LEU A 178 4.06 -14.42 11.43
CA LEU A 178 2.90 -13.73 12.01
C LEU A 178 1.82 -13.43 10.97
N THR A 179 1.95 -13.97 9.76
CA THR A 179 0.99 -13.74 8.66
C THR A 179 0.36 -15.05 8.23
N ASN A 180 -0.95 -15.03 7.98
CA ASN A 180 -1.68 -16.14 7.38
C ASN A 180 -2.32 -15.65 6.10
N SER A 181 -2.16 -16.42 5.02
CA SER A 181 -2.80 -16.11 3.73
C SER A 181 -4.03 -16.99 3.56
N TYR A 182 -5.14 -16.40 3.15
CA TYR A 182 -6.40 -17.08 2.95
C TYR A 182 -7.10 -16.50 1.74
N PHE A 183 -7.77 -17.35 0.96
CA PHE A 183 -8.26 -17.05 -0.39
C PHE A 183 -7.14 -16.61 -1.35
N ASN A 184 -6.93 -17.39 -2.41
CA ASN A 184 -5.96 -17.07 -3.44
C ASN A 184 -6.65 -17.02 -4.82
N PHE A 185 -6.24 -16.04 -5.61
CA PHE A 185 -6.74 -15.84 -6.96
C PHE A 185 -5.53 -15.82 -7.90
N SER A 186 -5.38 -16.88 -8.69
CA SER A 186 -4.43 -16.90 -9.81
C SER A 186 -4.93 -15.97 -10.91
N HIS A 187 -4.14 -15.78 -11.97
CA HIS A 187 -4.58 -15.04 -13.15
C HIS A 187 -5.96 -15.47 -13.66
N VAL A 188 -6.17 -16.77 -13.85
CA VAL A 188 -7.41 -17.32 -14.42
C VAL A 188 -8.57 -17.22 -13.43
N SER A 189 -8.39 -17.68 -12.19
CA SER A 189 -9.48 -17.68 -11.21
C SER A 189 -9.84 -16.27 -10.75
N GLY A 190 -8.86 -15.36 -10.71
CA GLY A 190 -9.07 -13.95 -10.49
C GLY A 190 -9.95 -13.34 -11.58
N LEU A 191 -9.58 -13.47 -12.86
CA LEU A 191 -10.34 -12.87 -13.96
C LEU A 191 -11.79 -13.37 -14.00
N ALA A 192 -11.99 -14.68 -13.76
CA ALA A 192 -13.32 -15.25 -13.65
C ALA A 192 -14.13 -14.65 -12.48
N ALA A 193 -13.52 -14.54 -11.30
CA ALA A 193 -14.17 -13.93 -10.13
C ALA A 193 -14.49 -12.45 -10.38
N ARG A 194 -13.57 -11.70 -10.99
CA ARG A 194 -13.79 -10.30 -11.34
C ARG A 194 -14.94 -10.14 -12.34
N ALA A 195 -14.96 -10.93 -13.41
CA ALA A 195 -16.03 -10.91 -14.40
C ALA A 195 -17.39 -11.26 -13.77
N GLN A 196 -17.42 -12.22 -12.85
CA GLN A 196 -18.61 -12.54 -12.07
C GLN A 196 -19.09 -11.33 -11.25
N MET A 197 -18.20 -10.67 -10.51
CA MET A 197 -18.53 -9.46 -9.75
C MET A 197 -19.07 -8.34 -10.64
N ASP A 198 -18.40 -8.06 -11.76
CA ASP A 198 -18.82 -6.99 -12.69
C ASP A 198 -20.19 -7.28 -13.32
N ALA A 199 -20.44 -8.53 -13.72
CA ALA A 199 -21.73 -8.95 -14.25
C ALA A 199 -22.85 -8.80 -13.20
N LEU A 200 -22.58 -9.18 -11.95
CA LEU A 200 -23.56 -9.07 -10.88
C LEU A 200 -23.87 -7.61 -10.52
N LEU A 201 -22.85 -6.76 -10.42
CA LEU A 201 -23.04 -5.33 -10.19
C LEU A 201 -23.77 -4.65 -11.34
N SER A 202 -23.52 -5.07 -12.58
CA SER A 202 -24.18 -4.50 -13.77
C SER A 202 -25.65 -4.94 -13.89
N ASN A 203 -25.95 -6.21 -13.60
CA ASN A 203 -27.30 -6.77 -13.80
C ASN A 203 -28.24 -6.52 -12.62
N ALA A 204 -27.70 -6.38 -11.40
CA ALA A 204 -28.49 -6.23 -10.18
C ALA A 204 -28.21 -4.92 -9.44
N GLY A 205 -27.47 -3.98 -10.02
CA GLY A 205 -26.99 -2.76 -9.36
C GLY A 205 -28.06 -1.98 -8.61
N ASP A 206 -29.20 -1.70 -9.26
CA ASP A 206 -30.30 -0.93 -8.64
C ASP A 206 -30.95 -1.69 -7.48
N ALA A 207 -31.16 -3.00 -7.64
CA ALA A 207 -31.73 -3.84 -6.58
C ALA A 207 -30.76 -3.98 -5.38
N LEU A 208 -29.47 -4.13 -5.66
CA LEU A 208 -28.41 -4.18 -4.65
C LEU A 208 -28.30 -2.85 -3.91
N GLN A 209 -28.38 -1.72 -4.61
CA GLN A 209 -28.36 -0.40 -4.01
C GLN A 209 -29.61 -0.15 -3.14
N ALA A 210 -30.80 -0.54 -3.62
CA ALA A 210 -32.04 -0.44 -2.84
C ALA A 210 -31.95 -1.27 -1.56
N ARG A 211 -31.44 -2.50 -1.65
CA ARG A 211 -31.23 -3.36 -0.47
C ARG A 211 -30.19 -2.78 0.48
N PHE A 212 -29.05 -2.29 -0.02
CA PHE A 212 -28.06 -1.59 0.81
C PHE A 212 -28.69 -0.42 1.57
N MET A 213 -29.55 0.37 0.92
CA MET A 213 -30.23 1.49 1.59
C MET A 213 -31.17 1.00 2.70
N GLN A 214 -31.84 -0.15 2.53
CA GLN A 214 -32.64 -0.78 3.59
C GLN A 214 -31.76 -1.20 4.79
N GLU A 215 -30.64 -1.88 4.52
CA GLU A 215 -29.67 -2.26 5.57
C GLU A 215 -29.15 -1.02 6.31
N ARG A 216 -28.82 0.05 5.58
CA ARG A 216 -28.35 1.32 6.18
C ARG A 216 -29.41 1.99 7.04
N LEU A 217 -30.68 1.98 6.62
CA LEU A 217 -31.80 2.55 7.38
C LEU A 217 -32.09 1.77 8.66
N ALA A 218 -31.84 0.45 8.68
CA ALA A 218 -31.99 -0.38 9.86
C ALA A 218 -30.91 -0.10 10.92
N ILE A 219 -29.78 0.50 10.54
CA ILE A 219 -28.71 0.88 11.46
C ILE A 219 -28.98 2.28 12.03
N PRO A 220 -28.97 2.46 13.36
CA PRO A 220 -29.20 3.75 14.00
C PRO A 220 -28.26 4.86 13.47
N PRO A 221 -28.75 6.11 13.35
CA PRO A 221 -27.93 7.23 12.84
C PRO A 221 -26.76 7.60 13.76
N ASP A 222 -26.86 7.30 15.05
CA ASP A 222 -25.83 7.50 16.06
C ASP A 222 -24.86 6.30 16.18
N PHE A 223 -25.04 5.24 15.37
CA PHE A 223 -24.16 4.08 15.38
C PHE A 223 -22.70 4.49 15.13
N ARG A 224 -21.81 3.98 15.97
CA ARG A 224 -20.35 4.08 15.82
C ARG A 224 -19.75 2.70 16.03
N THR A 225 -18.71 2.38 15.29
CA THR A 225 -17.90 1.19 15.58
C THR A 225 -17.40 1.27 17.03
N ALA A 226 -17.45 0.15 17.75
CA ALA A 226 -17.06 0.11 19.16
C ALA A 226 -15.63 0.68 19.36
N PRO A 227 -15.34 1.39 20.46
CA PRO A 227 -14.02 1.98 20.70
C PRO A 227 -12.86 0.97 20.61
N ARG A 228 -13.07 -0.26 21.09
CA ARG A 228 -12.07 -1.35 21.02
C ARG A 228 -11.76 -1.84 19.59
N LEU A 229 -12.62 -1.51 18.63
CA LEU A 229 -12.49 -1.82 17.21
C LEU A 229 -12.23 -0.57 16.37
N THR A 230 -12.05 0.58 17.01
CA THR A 230 -11.73 1.86 16.37
C THR A 230 -10.26 2.13 16.54
N TYR A 231 -9.57 2.39 15.43
CA TYR A 231 -8.11 2.46 15.39
C TYR A 231 -7.64 3.86 14.98
N SER A 232 -6.51 4.28 15.54
CA SER A 232 -5.76 5.40 14.98
C SER A 232 -5.18 5.01 13.61
N ALA A 233 -5.00 5.99 12.73
CA ALA A 233 -4.32 5.78 11.46
C ALA A 233 -2.94 5.14 11.68
N MET A 234 -2.69 4.02 10.99
CA MET A 234 -1.45 3.25 11.06
C MET A 234 -0.71 3.34 9.72
N SER A 235 0.61 3.45 9.76
CA SER A 235 1.45 3.39 8.55
C SER A 235 1.62 1.94 8.08
N VAL A 236 1.50 1.73 6.77
CA VAL A 236 1.83 0.47 6.09
C VAL A 236 3.33 0.18 6.19
N ILE A 237 4.18 1.20 6.28
CA ILE A 237 5.63 1.05 6.37
C ILE A 237 6.06 0.69 7.79
N SER A 238 6.93 -0.30 7.95
CA SER A 238 7.42 -0.75 9.25
C SER A 238 8.36 0.24 9.94
N ARG A 239 8.32 0.27 11.28
CA ARG A 239 9.18 1.17 12.07
C ARG A 239 10.63 0.71 11.99
N GLY A 240 10.86 -0.60 11.88
CA GLY A 240 12.17 -1.18 11.70
C GLY A 240 12.83 -0.73 10.40
N PHE A 241 12.06 -0.67 9.31
CA PHE A 241 12.57 -0.19 8.02
C PHE A 241 12.93 1.30 8.06
N GLU A 242 12.04 2.15 8.57
CA GLU A 242 12.30 3.59 8.71
C GLU A 242 13.55 3.88 9.55
N LEU A 243 13.70 3.23 10.72
CA LEU A 243 14.88 3.42 11.58
C LEU A 243 16.17 2.98 10.89
N ARG A 244 16.13 1.92 10.08
CA ARG A 244 17.27 1.48 9.27
C ARG A 244 17.67 2.52 8.23
N VAL A 245 16.70 3.14 7.57
CA VAL A 245 16.91 4.21 6.58
C VAL A 245 17.55 5.43 7.24
N GLN A 246 16.97 5.91 8.35
CA GLN A 246 17.50 7.01 9.15
C GLN A 246 18.94 6.76 9.60
N LYS A 247 19.21 5.56 10.14
CA LYS A 247 20.56 5.16 10.55
C LYS A 247 21.53 5.16 9.37
N LYS A 248 21.11 4.71 8.19
CA LYS A 248 21.96 4.68 7.00
C LYS A 248 22.23 6.09 6.47
N LEU A 249 21.25 7.00 6.48
CA LEU A 249 21.48 8.39 6.08
C LEU A 249 22.58 9.04 6.94
N ALA A 250 22.56 8.81 8.26
CA ALA A 250 23.50 9.38 9.22
C ALA A 250 24.83 8.62 9.37
N ARG A 251 25.04 7.48 8.69
CA ARG A 251 26.26 6.66 8.86
C ARG A 251 27.38 7.14 7.94
N THR A 252 28.61 7.20 8.47
CA THR A 252 29.81 7.36 7.65
C THR A 252 30.04 6.16 6.70
N VAL A 253 30.87 6.38 5.70
CA VAL A 253 31.26 5.37 4.72
C VAL A 253 31.94 4.18 5.42
N VAL A 254 31.51 2.95 5.11
CA VAL A 254 32.10 1.74 5.71
C VAL A 254 33.44 1.44 5.07
N ALA A 255 34.52 1.68 5.82
CA ALA A 255 35.90 1.56 5.32
C ALA A 255 36.22 0.20 4.66
N PRO A 256 35.86 -0.97 5.22
CA PRO A 256 36.08 -2.24 4.55
C PRO A 256 35.38 -2.39 3.20
N LYS A 257 34.13 -1.89 3.08
CA LYS A 257 33.39 -1.94 1.79
C LYS A 257 33.96 -0.96 0.78
N ALA A 258 34.29 0.25 1.24
CA ALA A 258 34.86 1.30 0.41
C ALA A 258 36.25 0.92 -0.13
N SER A 259 37.08 0.29 0.69
CA SER A 259 38.39 -0.23 0.25
C SER A 259 38.25 -1.26 -0.88
N ARG A 260 37.27 -2.18 -0.79
CA ARG A 260 37.01 -3.18 -1.85
C ARG A 260 36.62 -2.57 -3.20
N VAL A 261 36.06 -1.37 -3.20
CA VAL A 261 35.69 -0.64 -4.43
C VAL A 261 36.73 0.44 -4.79
N GLY A 262 37.94 0.34 -4.24
CA GLY A 262 39.08 1.18 -4.62
C GLY A 262 39.20 2.52 -3.91
N VAL A 263 38.45 2.77 -2.82
CA VAL A 263 38.61 4.02 -2.05
C VAL A 263 39.96 4.00 -1.30
N PRO A 264 40.85 4.99 -1.53
CA PRO A 264 42.19 4.99 -0.95
C PRO A 264 42.21 4.99 0.58
N PRO A 265 43.17 4.33 1.25
CA PRO A 265 43.28 4.32 2.72
C PRO A 265 43.33 5.72 3.34
N LYS A 266 44.02 6.68 2.71
CA LYS A 266 44.07 8.08 3.15
C LYS A 266 42.69 8.74 3.17
N ALA A 267 41.83 8.41 2.21
CA ALA A 267 40.45 8.87 2.20
C ALA A 267 39.66 8.20 3.35
N LEU A 268 39.88 6.91 3.62
CA LEU A 268 39.20 6.21 4.72
C LEU A 268 39.63 6.69 6.12
N ALA A 269 40.87 7.20 6.25
CA ALA A 269 41.40 7.79 7.47
C ALA A 269 41.02 9.28 7.68
N ALA A 270 40.21 9.86 6.79
CA ALA A 270 39.83 11.27 6.88
C ALA A 270 39.02 11.57 8.17
N PRO A 271 39.03 12.83 8.66
CA PRO A 271 38.21 13.23 9.81
C PRO A 271 36.72 12.94 9.60
N ARG A 272 36.00 12.72 10.71
CA ARG A 272 34.56 12.39 10.68
C ARG A 272 33.73 13.40 9.87
N SER A 273 34.04 14.70 9.97
CA SER A 273 33.37 15.76 9.19
C SER A 273 33.49 15.54 7.68
N GLN A 274 34.70 15.20 7.19
CA GLN A 274 34.91 14.88 5.77
C GLN A 274 34.24 13.57 5.36
N GLN A 275 34.22 12.56 6.24
CA GLN A 275 33.49 11.32 5.98
C GLN A 275 31.97 11.56 5.89
N MET A 276 31.45 12.52 6.65
CA MET A 276 30.04 12.90 6.61
C MET A 276 29.70 13.70 5.37
N ALA A 277 30.52 14.68 4.98
CA ALA A 277 30.36 15.38 3.71
C ALA A 277 30.35 14.42 2.51
N ARG A 278 31.19 13.38 2.54
CA ARG A 278 31.15 12.32 1.50
C ARG A 278 29.88 11.51 1.54
N ARG A 279 29.33 11.25 2.73
CA ARG A 279 28.05 10.54 2.85
C ARG A 279 26.92 11.37 2.26
N GLU A 280 26.90 12.67 2.50
CA GLU A 280 25.94 13.61 1.91
C GLU A 280 26.01 13.59 0.39
N VAL A 281 27.20 13.72 -0.19
CA VAL A 281 27.38 13.62 -1.65
C VAL A 281 26.90 12.26 -2.20
N LEU A 282 27.18 11.15 -1.50
CA LEU A 282 26.67 9.83 -1.92
C LEU A 282 25.14 9.75 -1.86
N ASN A 283 24.52 10.36 -0.86
CA ASN A 283 23.07 10.42 -0.74
C ASN A 283 22.47 11.28 -1.86
N ASP A 284 23.11 12.40 -2.24
CA ASP A 284 22.68 13.26 -3.34
C ASP A 284 22.76 12.54 -4.69
N VAL A 285 23.88 11.85 -4.96
CA VAL A 285 24.05 11.05 -6.18
C VAL A 285 22.98 9.97 -6.27
N LEU A 286 22.69 9.30 -5.15
CA LEU A 286 21.64 8.30 -5.07
C LEU A 286 20.25 8.90 -5.32
N ALA A 287 19.95 10.06 -4.72
CA ALA A 287 18.68 10.75 -4.89
C ALA A 287 18.47 11.23 -6.33
N VAL A 288 19.51 11.75 -6.98
CA VAL A 288 19.50 12.10 -8.41
C VAL A 288 19.20 10.85 -9.26
N GLY A 289 19.82 9.72 -8.93
CA GLY A 289 19.54 8.44 -9.60
C GLY A 289 18.07 8.06 -9.47
N VAL A 290 17.53 8.04 -8.24
CA VAL A 290 16.12 7.71 -7.96
C VAL A 290 15.18 8.69 -8.68
N ALA A 291 15.44 9.99 -8.63
CA ALA A 291 14.59 10.98 -9.29
C ALA A 291 14.44 10.72 -10.80
N ARG A 292 15.55 10.35 -11.46
CA ARG A 292 15.57 10.03 -12.89
C ARG A 292 14.92 8.68 -13.19
N THR A 293 15.12 7.67 -12.35
CA THR A 293 14.43 6.38 -12.49
C THR A 293 12.92 6.53 -12.35
N MET A 294 12.48 7.35 -11.39
CA MET A 294 11.07 7.65 -11.15
C MET A 294 10.47 8.60 -12.20
N THR A 295 11.29 9.29 -13.00
CA THR A 295 10.83 10.31 -13.96
C THR A 295 11.60 10.19 -15.27
N PRO A 296 11.17 9.30 -16.18
CA PRO A 296 11.83 9.13 -17.46
C PRO A 296 11.97 10.47 -18.20
N GLY A 297 13.17 10.75 -18.72
CA GLY A 297 13.48 12.00 -19.41
C GLY A 297 13.85 13.19 -18.51
N LEU A 298 13.84 13.04 -17.18
CA LEU A 298 14.26 14.10 -16.26
C LEU A 298 15.76 14.41 -16.42
N GLY A 299 16.06 15.66 -16.78
CA GLY A 299 17.43 16.15 -16.91
C GLY A 299 18.17 16.17 -15.57
N ILE A 300 19.50 16.03 -15.60
CA ILE A 300 20.34 15.94 -14.39
C ILE A 300 20.13 17.14 -13.46
N LYS A 301 20.08 18.37 -14.01
CA LYS A 301 19.89 19.59 -13.23
C LYS A 301 18.54 19.62 -12.50
N ALA A 302 17.47 19.15 -13.15
CA ALA A 302 16.16 19.05 -12.53
C ALA A 302 16.15 17.97 -11.43
N ALA A 303 16.74 16.81 -11.70
CA ALA A 303 16.89 15.74 -10.71
C ALA A 303 17.70 16.17 -9.48
N GLN A 304 18.74 16.98 -9.66
CA GLN A 304 19.50 17.58 -8.54
C GLN A 304 18.63 18.52 -7.70
N GLY A 305 17.72 19.28 -8.32
CA GLY A 305 16.78 20.14 -7.60
C GLY A 305 15.80 19.38 -6.70
N GLU A 306 15.47 18.14 -7.06
CA GLU A 306 14.55 17.29 -6.28
C GLU A 306 15.22 16.51 -5.15
N ALA A 307 16.54 16.34 -5.22
CA ALA A 307 17.29 15.48 -4.29
C ALA A 307 17.08 15.83 -2.80
N PRO A 308 17.11 17.11 -2.37
CA PRO A 308 16.92 17.46 -0.96
C PRO A 308 15.56 17.00 -0.41
N GLU A 309 14.50 17.21 -1.18
CA GLU A 309 13.13 16.86 -0.77
C GLU A 309 12.92 15.34 -0.73
N LEU A 310 13.48 14.61 -1.71
CA LEU A 310 13.45 13.14 -1.71
C LEU A 310 14.15 12.55 -0.49
N LEU A 311 15.33 13.07 -0.15
CA LEU A 311 16.10 12.65 1.01
C LEU A 311 15.36 12.98 2.31
N HIS A 312 14.80 14.19 2.40
CA HIS A 312 14.03 14.61 3.56
C HIS A 312 12.79 13.73 3.75
N ALA A 313 12.01 13.49 2.70
CA ALA A 313 10.83 12.65 2.75
C ALA A 313 11.17 11.20 3.17
N ALA A 314 12.20 10.60 2.57
CA ALA A 314 12.63 9.25 2.90
C ALA A 314 13.19 9.11 4.33
N GLY A 315 13.85 10.15 4.85
CA GLY A 315 14.45 10.13 6.19
C GLY A 315 13.47 10.49 7.31
N HIS A 316 12.51 11.37 7.05
CA HIS A 316 11.75 12.02 8.12
C HIS A 316 10.23 11.89 7.99
N ARG A 317 9.72 11.59 6.79
CA ARG A 317 8.28 11.55 6.51
C ARG A 317 7.81 10.22 5.93
N LEU A 318 8.62 9.19 6.05
CA LEU A 318 8.34 7.89 5.43
C LEU A 318 7.08 7.24 6.01
N ARG A 319 6.75 7.51 7.28
CA ARG A 319 5.53 7.03 7.95
C ARG A 319 4.51 8.14 8.21
N ASP A 320 4.70 9.32 7.62
CA ASP A 320 3.73 10.40 7.80
C ASP A 320 2.38 9.98 7.25
N LYS A 321 1.31 10.45 7.88
CA LYS A 321 -0.06 9.99 7.64
C LYS A 321 -0.66 10.53 6.32
N GLY A 322 0.18 10.96 5.37
CA GLY A 322 -0.24 11.79 4.25
C GLY A 322 -0.71 13.18 4.71
N PRO A 323 -0.93 14.12 3.76
CA PRO A 323 -1.70 15.33 4.02
C PRO A 323 -3.17 15.03 4.36
#